data_AF-A0A7W0Y9K8-F1
#
_entry.id   AF-A0A7W0Y9K8-F1
#
_cell.length_a   1.000
_cell.length_b   1.000
_cell.length_c   1.000
_cell.angle_alpha   90.00
_cell.angle_beta   90.00
_cell.angle_gamma   90.00
#
_symmetry.space_group_name_H-M   'P 1'
#
loop_
_entity.id
_entity.type
_entity.pdbx_description
1 polymer ?
#
loop_
_entity_poly.entity_id
_entity_poly.type
_entity_poly.pdbx_seq_one_letter_code
_entity_poly.pdbx_strand_id
1 'polypeptide(L)'
;MTLVARLERFQIALLLILPIVWSTIVFAPEFFTDADSYLHVGVARRMLEDGWLRTFEWLPHTTLADPYPNMYLGQHLFLMPLVAVFEPATALHVGVVTLSTAFAASLHLVLRRRGVRWPAPWIVLGLLACPLALTYAVFLKGATTFLIVLVWFVDAVWAGARRRTFVLAWLSIYVYVGATVLVPFALVHLVVRRWLDGRWDAGCVVATVLGILAGMLINPFWPAHWSYVIAELRTIFERDPALIPGEYRGAEWAMLAGDTLVKI
;
A
#
# COMPACT_ATOMS: atom_id res chain seq x y z
N MET A 1 -39.69 -7.23 7.38
CA MET A 1 -38.30 -6.88 7.00
C MET A 1 -38.26 -6.65 5.49
N THR A 2 -37.89 -5.45 5.04
CA THR A 2 -37.93 -5.09 3.61
C THR A 2 -36.94 -5.93 2.80
N LEU A 3 -37.20 -6.14 1.50
CA LEU A 3 -36.26 -6.81 0.58
C LEU A 3 -34.86 -6.18 0.63
N VAL A 4 -34.81 -4.85 0.78
CA VAL A 4 -33.57 -4.08 0.95
C VAL A 4 -32.80 -4.51 2.21
N ALA A 5 -33.47 -4.63 3.35
CA ALA A 5 -32.82 -5.08 4.59
C ALA A 5 -32.36 -6.54 4.54
N ARG A 6 -33.02 -7.39 3.73
CA ARG A 6 -32.53 -8.74 3.42
C ARG A 6 -31.26 -8.68 2.57
N LEU A 7 -31.28 -7.90 1.48
CA LEU A 7 -30.14 -7.75 0.56
C LEU A 7 -28.91 -7.10 1.22
N GLU A 8 -29.10 -6.19 2.18
CA GLU A 8 -27.99 -5.63 2.97
C GLU A 8 -27.23 -6.70 3.78
N ARG A 9 -27.92 -7.72 4.30
CA ARG A 9 -27.27 -8.82 5.04
C ARG A 9 -26.38 -9.68 4.15
N PHE A 10 -26.70 -9.79 2.86
CA PHE A 10 -25.91 -10.56 1.90
C PHE A 10 -24.68 -9.82 1.36
N GLN A 11 -24.53 -8.51 1.63
CA GLN A 11 -23.35 -7.76 1.19
C GLN A 11 -22.06 -8.20 1.88
N ILE A 12 -22.15 -8.57 3.15
CA ILE A 12 -21.02 -9.13 3.88
C ILE A 12 -20.64 -10.47 3.27
N ALA A 13 -21.62 -11.32 2.95
CA ALA A 13 -21.37 -12.59 2.26
C ALA A 13 -20.65 -12.38 0.92
N LEU A 14 -21.03 -11.36 0.15
CA LEU A 14 -20.34 -11.02 -1.10
C LEU A 14 -18.88 -10.59 -0.86
N LEU A 15 -18.59 -9.85 0.21
CA LEU A 15 -17.21 -9.51 0.55
C LEU A 15 -16.42 -10.71 1.06
N LEU A 16 -17.06 -11.65 1.76
CA LEU A 16 -16.43 -12.89 2.22
C LEU A 16 -16.05 -13.82 1.05
N ILE A 17 -16.60 -13.63 -0.14
CA ILE A 17 -16.15 -14.34 -1.35
C ILE A 17 -14.75 -13.89 -1.76
N LEU A 18 -14.38 -12.62 -1.54
CA LEU A 18 -13.07 -12.10 -1.96
C LEU A 18 -11.89 -12.86 -1.35
N PRO A 19 -11.75 -13.06 -0.01
CA PRO A 19 -10.64 -13.84 0.53
C PRO A 19 -10.62 -15.28 0.00
N ILE A 20 -11.78 -15.88 -0.30
CA ILE A 20 -11.86 -17.21 -0.90
C ILE A 20 -11.28 -17.17 -2.32
N VAL A 21 -11.71 -16.22 -3.15
CA VAL A 21 -11.20 -16.04 -4.52
C VAL A 21 -9.70 -15.77 -4.51
N TRP A 22 -9.23 -14.85 -3.66
CA TRP A 22 -7.79 -14.58 -3.50
C TRP A 22 -7.04 -15.84 -3.12
N SER A 23 -7.54 -16.59 -2.14
CA SER A 23 -6.91 -17.85 -1.72
C SER A 23 -6.84 -18.86 -2.87
N THR A 24 -7.91 -19.02 -3.65
CA THR A 24 -7.90 -19.95 -4.80
C THR A 24 -6.89 -19.55 -5.88
N ILE A 25 -6.63 -18.25 -6.04
CA ILE A 25 -5.65 -17.75 -7.00
C ILE A 25 -4.25 -17.95 -6.44
N VAL A 26 -3.96 -17.44 -5.25
CA VAL A 26 -2.58 -17.41 -4.73
C VAL A 26 -2.07 -18.79 -4.32
N PHE A 27 -2.94 -19.73 -3.95
CA PHE A 27 -2.56 -21.12 -3.65
C PHE A 27 -2.67 -22.06 -4.85
N ALA A 28 -2.94 -21.56 -6.06
CA ALA A 28 -2.92 -22.40 -7.25
C ALA A 28 -1.48 -22.88 -7.54
N PRO A 29 -1.26 -24.14 -7.98
CA PRO A 29 0.08 -24.68 -8.20
C PRO A 29 0.94 -23.87 -9.18
N GLU A 30 0.31 -23.27 -10.18
CA GLU A 30 0.98 -22.48 -11.23
C GLU A 30 0.99 -20.97 -10.92
N PHE A 31 0.57 -20.56 -9.72
CA PHE A 31 0.59 -19.16 -9.35
C PHE A 31 2.02 -18.71 -9.10
N PHE A 32 2.48 -17.77 -9.93
CA PHE A 32 3.74 -17.08 -9.72
C PHE A 32 3.44 -15.60 -9.43
N THR A 33 4.02 -15.11 -8.34
CA THR A 33 3.94 -13.70 -7.95
C THR A 33 5.14 -12.92 -8.50
N ASP A 34 5.10 -11.60 -8.42
CA ASP A 34 6.17 -10.77 -8.95
C ASP A 34 7.37 -10.66 -7.98
N ALA A 35 8.51 -10.20 -8.48
CA ALA A 35 9.73 -10.06 -7.69
C ALA A 35 9.59 -9.14 -6.46
N ASP A 36 8.73 -8.12 -6.52
CA ASP A 36 8.47 -7.21 -5.38
C ASP A 36 7.84 -7.96 -4.20
N SER A 37 6.92 -8.89 -4.51
CA SER A 37 6.26 -9.71 -3.48
C SER A 37 7.25 -10.59 -2.73
N TYR A 38 8.21 -11.21 -3.44
CA TYR A 38 9.29 -11.98 -2.81
C TYR A 38 10.25 -11.09 -2.01
N LEU A 39 10.57 -9.90 -2.51
CA LEU A 39 11.40 -8.93 -1.81
C LEU A 39 10.83 -8.63 -0.42
N HIS A 40 9.53 -8.35 -0.30
CA HIS A 40 8.91 -8.02 0.98
C HIS A 40 8.99 -9.17 2.01
N VAL A 41 8.78 -10.41 1.56
CA VAL A 41 8.90 -11.60 2.43
C VAL A 41 10.35 -11.83 2.82
N GLY A 42 11.29 -11.69 1.88
CA GLY A 42 12.72 -11.80 2.14
C GLY A 42 13.22 -10.76 3.13
N VAL A 43 12.82 -9.49 2.97
CA VAL A 43 13.12 -8.42 3.93
C VAL A 43 12.53 -8.72 5.30
N ALA A 44 11.27 -9.15 5.39
CA ALA A 44 10.66 -9.51 6.66
C ALA A 44 11.40 -10.66 7.37
N ARG A 45 11.85 -11.67 6.60
CA ARG A 45 12.68 -12.77 7.12
C ARG A 45 14.00 -12.26 7.67
N ARG A 46 14.75 -11.48 6.89
CA ARG A 46 16.04 -10.92 7.32
C ARG A 46 15.88 -9.98 8.51
N MET A 47 14.75 -9.27 8.63
CA MET A 47 14.43 -8.46 9.80
C MET A 47 14.21 -9.28 11.08
N LEU A 48 13.72 -10.52 10.98
CA LEU A 48 13.64 -11.43 12.14
C LEU A 48 15.03 -11.91 12.56
N GLU A 49 15.89 -12.20 11.59
CA GLU A 49 17.22 -12.79 11.80
C GLU A 49 18.24 -11.75 12.28
N ASP A 50 18.28 -10.57 11.65
CA ASP A 50 19.32 -9.55 11.87
C ASP A 50 18.79 -8.28 12.57
N GLY A 51 17.47 -8.19 12.82
CA GLY A 51 16.84 -6.99 13.35
C GLY A 51 16.63 -5.88 12.29
N TRP A 52 16.90 -4.63 12.65
CA TRP A 52 16.66 -3.50 11.74
C TRP A 52 17.70 -3.47 10.59
N LEU A 53 17.28 -3.93 9.41
CA LEU A 53 18.14 -3.93 8.21
C LEU A 53 18.49 -2.51 7.79
N ARG A 54 19.75 -2.10 7.93
CA ARG A 54 20.26 -0.80 7.46
C ARG A 54 21.00 -0.88 6.13
N THR A 55 21.35 -2.09 5.74
CA THR A 55 22.00 -2.44 4.48
C THR A 55 21.35 -3.72 3.97
N PHE A 56 21.40 -3.94 2.67
CA PHE A 56 20.90 -5.15 2.06
C PHE A 56 21.82 -5.51 0.91
N GLU A 57 22.41 -6.70 0.96
CA GLU A 57 23.58 -7.04 0.14
C GLU A 57 23.31 -6.98 -1.37
N TRP A 58 22.06 -7.19 -1.79
CA TRP A 58 21.67 -7.19 -3.20
C TRP A 58 21.18 -5.83 -3.71
N LEU A 59 20.86 -4.90 -2.80
CA LEU A 59 20.36 -3.57 -3.15
C LEU A 59 21.36 -2.67 -3.89
N PRO A 60 22.69 -2.78 -3.71
CA PRO A 60 23.69 -2.08 -4.51
C PRO A 60 23.55 -2.21 -6.03
N HIS A 61 22.85 -3.25 -6.48
CA HIS A 61 22.57 -3.49 -7.90
C HIS A 61 21.27 -2.82 -8.40
N THR A 62 20.67 -1.97 -7.59
CA THR A 62 19.40 -1.29 -7.88
C THR A 62 19.48 0.20 -7.57
N THR A 63 18.45 0.96 -7.91
CA THR A 63 18.31 2.39 -7.53
C THR A 63 18.13 2.62 -6.02
N LEU A 64 18.00 1.56 -5.23
CA LEU A 64 17.77 1.57 -3.79
C LEU A 64 19.06 1.25 -2.99
N ALA A 65 20.23 1.32 -3.63
CA ALA A 65 21.54 0.87 -3.16
C ALA A 65 22.01 1.44 -1.81
N ASP A 66 21.97 2.76 -1.64
CA ASP A 66 22.57 3.41 -0.47
C ASP A 66 22.02 4.83 -0.27
N PRO A 67 21.56 5.20 0.93
CA PRO A 67 21.26 4.34 2.08
C PRO A 67 19.95 3.58 1.90
N TYR A 68 19.88 2.33 2.38
CA TYR A 68 18.65 1.52 2.32
C TYR A 68 17.53 2.19 3.13
N PRO A 69 16.47 2.68 2.48
CA PRO A 69 15.31 3.20 3.17
C PRO A 69 14.28 2.08 3.25
N ASN A 70 14.03 1.52 4.44
CA ASN A 70 12.92 0.58 4.59
C ASN A 70 11.59 1.35 4.57
N MET A 71 11.08 1.60 3.37
CA MET A 71 9.91 2.46 3.12
C MET A 71 8.59 1.76 3.37
N TYR A 72 8.65 0.43 3.45
CA TYR A 72 7.52 -0.47 3.63
C TYR A 72 7.56 -1.11 5.02
N LEU A 73 8.15 -0.39 5.98
CA LEU A 73 8.42 -0.92 7.31
C LEU A 73 7.17 -1.54 7.96
N GLY A 74 6.03 -0.87 7.92
CA GLY A 74 4.77 -1.37 8.47
C GLY A 74 4.33 -2.68 7.81
N GLN A 75 4.54 -2.82 6.50
CA GLN A 75 4.27 -4.07 5.78
C GLN A 75 5.23 -5.18 6.21
N HIS A 76 6.53 -4.88 6.34
CA HIS A 76 7.51 -5.86 6.83
C HIS A 76 7.22 -6.31 8.26
N LEU A 77 6.91 -5.37 9.17
CA LEU A 77 6.51 -5.68 10.55
C LEU A 77 5.26 -6.57 10.60
N PHE A 78 4.31 -6.37 9.69
CA PHE A 78 3.14 -7.24 9.56
C PHE A 78 3.52 -8.65 9.06
N LEU A 79 4.45 -8.75 8.11
CA LEU A 79 4.88 -10.03 7.52
C LEU A 79 5.80 -10.84 8.44
N MET A 80 6.59 -10.19 9.30
CA MET A 80 7.49 -10.84 10.25
C MET A 80 6.82 -11.98 11.04
N PRO A 81 5.70 -11.79 11.74
CA PRO A 81 5.05 -12.90 12.45
C PRO A 81 4.55 -14.02 11.51
N LEU A 82 4.21 -13.72 10.25
CA LEU A 82 3.81 -14.75 9.29
C LEU A 82 5.01 -15.60 8.86
N VAL A 83 6.14 -14.97 8.56
CA VAL A 83 7.38 -15.67 8.18
C VAL A 83 7.97 -16.46 9.36
N ALA A 84 7.73 -16.03 10.60
CA ALA A 84 8.14 -16.78 11.78
C ALA A 84 7.37 -18.09 11.99
N VAL A 85 6.15 -18.19 11.44
CA VAL A 85 5.23 -19.34 11.64
C VAL A 85 5.10 -20.21 10.39
N PHE A 86 5.22 -19.63 9.21
CA PHE A 86 5.00 -20.29 7.92
C PHE A 86 6.26 -20.27 7.05
N GLU A 87 6.38 -21.27 6.17
CA GLU A 87 7.34 -21.23 5.06
C GLU A 87 7.14 -19.98 4.19
N PRO A 88 8.20 -19.42 3.57
CA PRO A 88 8.14 -18.15 2.85
C PRO A 88 7.01 -18.04 1.82
N ALA A 89 6.77 -19.09 1.03
CA ALA A 89 5.69 -19.11 0.04
C ALA A 89 4.30 -19.02 0.70
N THR A 90 4.09 -19.74 1.80
CA THR A 90 2.82 -19.68 2.53
C THR A 90 2.64 -18.35 3.25
N ALA A 91 3.70 -17.81 3.85
CA ALA A 91 3.68 -16.47 4.46
C ALA A 91 3.30 -15.38 3.43
N LEU A 92 3.83 -15.50 2.20
CA LEU A 92 3.48 -14.62 1.08
C LEU A 92 1.98 -14.68 0.77
N HIS A 93 1.45 -15.88 0.53
CA HIS A 93 0.04 -16.09 0.18
C HIS A 93 -0.90 -15.59 1.28
N VAL A 94 -0.61 -15.92 2.55
CA VAL A 94 -1.39 -15.45 3.70
C VAL A 94 -1.32 -13.92 3.81
N GLY A 95 -0.13 -13.33 3.60
CA GLY A 95 0.07 -11.89 3.61
C GLY A 95 -0.77 -11.17 2.56
N VAL A 96 -0.76 -11.65 1.31
CA VAL A 96 -1.60 -11.15 0.21
C VAL A 96 -3.08 -11.21 0.58
N VAL A 97 -3.58 -12.39 0.93
CA VAL A 97 -5.01 -12.57 1.25
C VAL A 97 -5.43 -11.65 2.39
N THR A 98 -4.59 -11.51 3.42
CA THR A 98 -4.89 -10.67 4.59
C THR A 98 -4.94 -9.19 4.22
N LEU A 99 -3.90 -8.65 3.57
CA LEU A 99 -3.82 -7.22 3.26
C LEU A 99 -4.87 -6.79 2.23
N SER A 100 -5.10 -7.60 1.19
CA SER A 100 -6.12 -7.33 0.18
C SER A 100 -7.54 -7.41 0.75
N THR A 101 -7.78 -8.34 1.68
CA THR A 101 -9.05 -8.41 2.42
C THR A 101 -9.22 -7.20 3.35
N ALA A 102 -8.16 -6.78 4.05
CA ALA A 102 -8.19 -5.61 4.91
C ALA A 102 -8.45 -4.31 4.12
N PHE A 103 -7.94 -4.21 2.88
CA PHE A 103 -8.24 -3.11 1.97
C PHE A 103 -9.72 -3.10 1.56
N ALA A 104 -10.26 -4.23 1.08
CA ALA A 104 -11.67 -4.36 0.72
C ALA A 104 -12.60 -4.08 1.90
N ALA A 105 -12.24 -4.56 3.10
CA ALA A 105 -12.98 -4.27 4.34
C ALA A 105 -12.93 -2.79 4.70
N SER A 106 -11.77 -2.13 4.57
CA SER A 106 -11.63 -0.70 4.84
C SER A 106 -12.46 0.15 3.89
N LEU A 107 -12.47 -0.16 2.59
CA LEU A 107 -13.38 0.43 1.61
C LEU A 107 -14.84 0.25 2.02
N HIS A 108 -15.23 -0.98 2.37
CA HIS A 108 -16.60 -1.27 2.78
C HIS A 108 -17.02 -0.42 3.98
N LEU A 109 -16.20 -0.39 5.03
CA LEU A 109 -16.50 0.34 6.26
C LEU A 109 -16.61 1.85 6.01
N VAL A 110 -15.68 2.43 5.24
CA VAL A 110 -15.73 3.86 4.91
C VAL A 110 -16.95 4.19 4.05
N LEU A 111 -17.24 3.40 3.01
CA LEU A 111 -18.41 3.61 2.16
C LEU A 111 -19.73 3.47 2.95
N ARG A 112 -19.83 2.47 3.84
CA ARG A 112 -20.98 2.33 4.76
C ARG A 112 -21.14 3.56 5.66
N ARG A 113 -20.05 4.06 6.26
CA ARG A 113 -20.06 5.27 7.11
C ARG A 113 -20.50 6.51 6.34
N ARG A 114 -20.27 6.55 5.03
CA ARG A 114 -20.70 7.64 4.13
C ARG A 114 -22.11 7.46 3.57
N GLY A 115 -22.86 6.46 4.04
CA GLY A 115 -24.23 6.21 3.62
C GLY A 115 -24.34 5.65 2.20
N VAL A 116 -23.23 5.15 1.63
CA VAL A 116 -23.27 4.51 0.30
C VAL A 116 -24.13 3.26 0.40
N ARG A 117 -25.16 3.22 -0.43
CA ARG A 117 -26.02 2.07 -0.55
C ARG A 117 -25.27 0.98 -1.32
N TRP A 118 -25.16 -0.19 -0.68
CA TRP A 118 -24.63 -1.42 -1.26
C TRP A 118 -23.15 -1.35 -1.65
N PRO A 119 -22.24 -1.05 -0.72
CA PRO A 119 -20.82 -0.88 -1.02
C PRO A 119 -20.12 -2.14 -1.51
N ALA A 120 -20.52 -3.33 -1.06
CA ALA A 120 -19.87 -4.58 -1.46
C ALA A 120 -19.91 -4.83 -2.99
N PRO A 121 -21.07 -4.74 -3.68
CA PRO A 121 -21.12 -4.79 -5.13
C PRO A 121 -20.21 -3.77 -5.83
N TRP A 122 -20.15 -2.52 -5.36
CA TRP A 122 -19.29 -1.50 -5.95
C TRP A 122 -17.81 -1.83 -5.80
N ILE A 123 -17.40 -2.40 -4.66
CA ILE A 123 -16.02 -2.84 -4.43
C ILE A 123 -15.67 -3.99 -5.39
N VAL A 124 -16.52 -5.01 -5.47
CA VAL A 124 -16.30 -6.16 -6.36
C VAL A 124 -16.25 -5.71 -7.82
N LEU A 125 -17.20 -4.89 -8.26
CA LEU A 125 -17.21 -4.35 -9.63
C LEU A 125 -15.98 -3.49 -9.91
N GLY A 126 -15.56 -2.64 -8.96
CA GLY A 126 -14.36 -1.81 -9.11
C GLY A 126 -13.08 -2.64 -9.24
N LEU A 127 -12.96 -3.71 -8.45
CA LEU A 127 -11.85 -4.65 -8.57
C LEU A 127 -11.87 -5.38 -9.92
N LEU A 128 -13.03 -5.87 -10.37
CA LEU A 128 -13.17 -6.59 -11.63
C LEU A 128 -13.06 -5.69 -12.88
N ALA A 129 -13.38 -4.41 -12.76
CA ALA A 129 -13.36 -3.47 -13.87
C ALA A 129 -11.94 -3.10 -14.33
N CYS A 130 -10.91 -3.39 -13.52
CA CYS A 130 -9.54 -3.03 -13.80
C CYS A 130 -8.60 -4.22 -13.54
N PRO A 131 -8.01 -4.82 -14.59
CA PRO A 131 -7.03 -5.90 -14.42
C PRO A 131 -5.88 -5.52 -13.49
N LEU A 132 -5.45 -4.25 -13.53
CA LEU A 132 -4.40 -3.74 -12.64
C LEU A 132 -4.84 -3.77 -11.17
N ALA A 133 -6.11 -3.46 -10.87
CA ALA A 133 -6.63 -3.54 -9.50
C ALA A 133 -6.64 -4.99 -8.99
N LEU A 134 -6.95 -5.96 -9.86
CA LEU A 134 -6.84 -7.38 -9.52
C LEU A 134 -5.38 -7.75 -9.24
N THR A 135 -4.43 -7.33 -10.09
CA THR A 135 -3.00 -7.58 -9.88
C THR A 135 -2.53 -7.05 -8.52
N TYR A 136 -2.90 -5.82 -8.15
CA TYR A 136 -2.57 -5.25 -6.83
C TYR A 136 -3.28 -5.96 -5.66
N ALA A 137 -4.38 -6.66 -5.92
CA ALA A 137 -5.09 -7.45 -4.91
C ALA A 137 -4.53 -8.87 -4.74
N VAL A 138 -3.78 -9.39 -5.71
CA VAL A 138 -3.17 -10.74 -5.64
C VAL A 138 -1.66 -10.72 -5.47
N PHE A 139 -1.01 -9.56 -5.59
CA PHE A 139 0.41 -9.37 -5.32
C PHE A 139 0.64 -8.56 -4.05
N LEU A 140 1.74 -8.87 -3.37
CA LEU A 140 2.18 -8.19 -2.18
C LEU A 140 3.02 -6.98 -2.58
N LYS A 141 2.35 -5.93 -3.08
CA LYS A 141 3.03 -4.70 -3.47
C LYS A 141 3.31 -3.80 -2.28
N GLY A 142 4.35 -2.98 -2.37
CA GLY A 142 4.65 -1.98 -1.36
C GLY A 142 3.47 -1.01 -1.09
N ALA A 143 2.65 -0.74 -2.11
CA ALA A 143 1.49 0.13 -1.97
C ALA A 143 0.26 -0.54 -1.32
N THR A 144 0.20 -1.87 -1.22
CA THR A 144 -1.03 -2.59 -0.79
C THR A 144 -1.43 -2.21 0.63
N THR A 145 -0.48 -2.16 1.56
CA THR A 145 -0.75 -1.72 2.94
C THR A 145 -1.14 -0.23 2.98
N PHE A 146 -0.59 0.60 2.09
CA PHE A 146 -0.92 2.03 2.02
C PHE A 146 -2.36 2.27 1.55
N LEU A 147 -2.88 1.46 0.63
CA LEU A 147 -4.27 1.57 0.18
C LEU A 147 -5.28 1.40 1.32
N ILE A 148 -4.97 0.59 2.33
CA ILE A 148 -5.78 0.46 3.56
C ILE A 148 -5.84 1.82 4.26
N VAL A 149 -4.69 2.42 4.55
CA VAL A 149 -4.58 3.70 5.28
C VAL A 149 -5.16 4.86 4.47
N LEU A 150 -4.93 4.87 3.16
CA LEU A 150 -5.38 5.92 2.24
C LEU A 150 -6.90 6.13 2.28
N VAL A 151 -7.67 5.03 2.29
CA VAL A 151 -9.14 5.10 2.32
C VAL A 151 -9.64 5.78 3.61
N TRP A 152 -9.04 5.42 4.75
CA TRP A 152 -9.34 6.07 6.02
C TRP A 152 -8.85 7.52 6.06
N PHE A 153 -7.73 7.83 5.41
CA PHE A 153 -7.21 9.19 5.32
C PHE A 153 -8.16 10.10 4.54
N VAL A 154 -8.64 9.64 3.38
CA VAL A 154 -9.63 10.39 2.58
C VAL A 154 -10.91 10.61 3.39
N ASP A 155 -11.37 9.60 4.12
CA ASP A 155 -12.50 9.75 5.06
C ASP A 155 -12.21 10.80 6.15
N ALA A 156 -11.00 10.83 6.69
CA ALA A 156 -10.58 11.81 7.70
C ALA A 156 -10.60 13.23 7.17
N VAL A 157 -9.97 13.45 6.01
CA VAL A 157 -9.92 14.74 5.34
C VAL A 157 -11.32 15.24 5.02
N TRP A 158 -12.16 14.40 4.40
CA TRP A 158 -13.53 14.77 4.03
C TRP A 158 -14.43 15.05 5.24
N ALA A 159 -14.16 14.43 6.39
CA ALA A 159 -14.86 14.73 7.64
C ALA A 159 -14.33 16.00 8.34
N GLY A 160 -13.28 16.66 7.84
CA GLY A 160 -12.60 17.75 8.54
C GLY A 160 -11.89 17.30 9.82
N ALA A 161 -11.63 16.00 9.98
CA ALA A 161 -11.15 15.40 11.23
C ALA A 161 -9.63 15.53 11.40
N ARG A 162 -9.15 16.74 11.67
CA ARG A 162 -7.72 17.12 11.70
C ARG A 162 -6.82 16.16 12.48
N ARG A 163 -7.23 15.76 13.70
CA ARG A 163 -6.45 14.81 14.53
C ARG A 163 -6.29 13.45 13.83
N ARG A 164 -7.37 12.93 13.22
CA ARG A 164 -7.34 11.65 12.50
C ARG A 164 -6.51 11.76 11.22
N THR A 165 -6.63 12.87 10.50
CA THR A 165 -5.81 13.19 9.33
C THR A 165 -4.32 13.19 9.68
N PHE A 166 -3.93 13.85 10.77
CA PHE A 166 -2.55 13.85 11.26
C PHE A 166 -2.04 12.43 11.55
N VAL A 167 -2.79 11.65 12.35
CA VAL A 167 -2.36 10.29 12.73
C VAL A 167 -2.23 9.38 11.51
N LEU A 168 -3.16 9.46 10.56
CA LEU A 168 -3.10 8.63 9.36
C LEU A 168 -1.95 9.04 8.44
N ALA A 169 -1.72 10.35 8.24
CA ALA A 169 -0.57 10.84 7.48
C ALA A 169 0.77 10.44 8.13
N TRP A 170 0.85 10.49 9.45
CA TRP A 170 1.99 10.03 10.23
C TRP A 170 2.26 8.52 10.03
N LEU A 171 1.23 7.69 10.17
CA LEU A 171 1.34 6.24 9.97
C LEU A 171 1.69 5.88 8.53
N SER A 172 1.20 6.64 7.53
CA SER A 172 1.47 6.36 6.12
C SER A 172 2.96 6.37 5.75
N ILE A 173 3.79 7.15 6.45
CA ILE A 173 5.25 7.19 6.21
C ILE A 173 5.92 5.85 6.53
N TYR A 174 5.37 5.10 7.49
CA TYR A 174 5.89 3.77 7.82
C TYR A 174 5.48 2.73 6.79
N VAL A 175 4.46 3.01 5.99
CA VAL A 175 3.81 2.01 5.14
C VAL A 175 4.24 2.14 3.69
N TYR A 176 4.41 3.37 3.19
CA TYR A 176 4.72 3.60 1.78
C TYR A 176 5.37 4.96 1.54
N VAL A 177 6.36 5.00 0.65
CA VAL A 177 7.02 6.24 0.20
C VAL A 177 6.04 7.25 -0.40
N GLY A 178 5.02 6.76 -1.12
CA GLY A 178 4.00 7.60 -1.74
C GLY A 178 3.04 8.27 -0.75
N ALA A 179 3.28 8.20 0.56
CA ALA A 179 2.56 9.01 1.55
C ALA A 179 2.60 10.52 1.24
N THR A 180 3.56 11.00 0.45
CA THR A 180 3.59 12.36 -0.07
C THR A 180 2.35 12.74 -0.90
N VAL A 181 1.71 11.76 -1.56
CA VAL A 181 0.47 11.97 -2.34
C VAL A 181 -0.72 12.42 -1.48
N LEU A 182 -0.65 12.21 -0.17
CA LEU A 182 -1.70 12.62 0.77
C LEU A 182 -1.86 14.15 0.81
N VAL A 183 -0.78 14.90 0.53
CA VAL A 183 -0.82 16.38 0.48
C VAL A 183 -1.71 16.85 -0.68
N PRO A 184 -1.52 16.40 -1.94
CA PRO A 184 -2.47 16.65 -3.03
C PRO A 184 -3.93 16.34 -2.67
N PHE A 185 -4.22 15.21 -2.03
CA PHE A 185 -5.60 14.89 -1.60
C PHE A 185 -6.17 15.92 -0.62
N ALA A 186 -5.37 16.34 0.38
CA ALA A 186 -5.79 17.37 1.33
C ALA A 186 -5.98 18.74 0.66
N LEU A 187 -5.15 19.09 -0.32
CA LEU A 187 -5.25 20.33 -1.10
C LEU A 187 -6.50 20.34 -1.99
N VAL A 188 -6.79 19.24 -2.68
CA VAL A 188 -8.03 19.09 -3.46
C VAL A 188 -9.25 19.32 -2.55
N HIS A 189 -9.28 18.72 -1.37
CA HIS A 189 -10.33 18.95 -0.40
C HIS A 189 -10.43 20.43 0.03
N LEU A 190 -9.31 21.10 0.29
CA LEU A 190 -9.29 22.53 0.61
C LEU A 190 -9.93 23.37 -0.50
N VAL A 191 -9.56 23.11 -1.76
CA VAL A 191 -10.11 23.82 -2.93
C VAL A 191 -11.60 23.54 -3.09
N VAL A 192 -12.03 22.29 -2.95
CA VAL A 192 -13.44 21.90 -3.02
C VAL A 192 -14.27 22.57 -1.93
N ARG A 193 -13.79 22.59 -0.67
CA ARG A 193 -14.46 23.30 0.44
C ARG A 193 -14.52 24.80 0.21
N ARG A 194 -13.48 25.40 -0.37
CA ARG A 194 -13.50 26.81 -0.75
C ARG A 194 -14.55 27.10 -1.83
N TRP A 195 -14.69 26.21 -2.81
CA TRP A 195 -15.69 26.35 -3.87
C TRP A 195 -17.12 26.19 -3.33
N LEU A 196 -17.37 25.13 -2.55
CA LEU A 196 -18.71 24.79 -2.10
C LEU A 196 -19.20 25.65 -0.92
N ASP A 197 -18.32 25.88 0.06
CA ASP A 197 -18.69 26.54 1.32
C ASP A 197 -18.16 27.98 1.44
N GLY A 198 -17.36 28.44 0.47
CA GLY A 198 -16.74 29.77 0.51
C GLY A 198 -15.61 29.92 1.52
N ARG A 199 -15.25 28.87 2.27
CA ARG A 199 -14.31 28.92 3.40
C ARG A 199 -12.98 28.24 3.08
N TRP A 200 -11.90 28.89 3.46
CA TRP A 200 -10.57 28.26 3.49
C TRP A 200 -10.38 27.56 4.85
N ASP A 201 -10.49 26.24 4.88
CA ASP A 201 -10.13 25.43 6.06
C ASP A 201 -8.87 24.59 5.77
N ALA A 202 -7.71 25.22 5.96
CA ALA A 202 -6.41 24.57 5.76
C ALA A 202 -6.08 23.54 6.85
N GLY A 203 -6.95 23.32 7.85
CA GLY A 203 -6.64 22.48 9.00
C GLY A 203 -6.25 21.04 8.64
N CYS A 204 -6.91 20.42 7.65
CA CYS A 204 -6.54 19.09 7.18
C CYS A 204 -5.23 19.10 6.38
N VAL A 205 -4.92 20.17 5.65
CA VAL A 205 -3.65 20.32 4.92
C VAL A 205 -2.50 20.41 5.92
N VAL A 206 -2.63 21.31 6.91
CA VAL A 206 -1.64 21.46 7.99
C VAL A 206 -1.46 20.15 8.75
N ALA A 207 -2.55 19.47 9.13
CA ALA A 207 -2.49 18.18 9.80
C ALA A 207 -1.77 17.10 8.97
N THR A 208 -1.99 17.08 7.65
CA THR A 208 -1.33 16.13 6.73
C THR A 208 0.18 16.40 6.67
N VAL A 209 0.57 17.66 6.46
CA VAL A 209 1.98 18.06 6.39
C VAL A 209 2.69 17.76 7.71
N LEU A 210 2.11 18.15 8.84
CA LEU A 210 2.69 17.88 10.15
C LEU A 210 2.79 16.38 10.45
N GLY A 211 1.79 15.58 10.03
CA GLY A 211 1.81 14.13 10.19
C GLY A 211 2.96 13.50 9.40
N ILE A 212 3.11 13.88 8.13
CA ILE A 212 4.22 13.44 7.28
C ILE A 212 5.57 13.84 7.89
N LEU A 213 5.73 15.11 8.29
CA LEU A 213 6.98 15.58 8.90
C LEU A 213 7.32 14.83 10.18
N ALA A 214 6.34 14.62 11.06
CA ALA A 214 6.53 13.83 12.27
C ALA A 214 6.88 12.37 11.94
N GLY A 215 6.30 11.81 10.89
CA GLY A 215 6.52 10.43 10.47
C GLY A 215 7.94 10.26 9.99
N MET A 216 8.39 11.21 9.17
CA MET A 216 9.75 11.27 8.65
C MET A 216 10.77 11.46 9.77
N LEU A 217 10.55 12.40 10.69
CA LEU A 217 11.48 12.72 11.79
C LEU A 217 11.65 11.58 12.79
N ILE A 218 10.58 10.83 13.07
CA ILE A 218 10.58 9.74 14.07
C ILE A 218 10.97 8.39 13.44
N ASN A 219 10.98 8.29 12.11
CA ASN A 219 11.26 7.04 11.40
C ASN A 219 12.66 6.50 11.78
N PRO A 220 12.80 5.20 12.13
CA PRO A 220 14.09 4.61 12.50
C PRO A 220 15.15 4.63 11.37
N PHE A 221 14.70 4.85 10.14
CA PHE A 221 15.52 5.01 8.93
C PHE A 221 15.82 6.48 8.58
N TRP A 222 15.60 7.41 9.51
CA TRP A 222 16.14 8.76 9.37
C TRP A 222 17.69 8.75 9.34
N PRO A 223 18.36 9.55 8.48
CA PRO A 223 17.81 10.48 7.47
C PRO A 223 17.61 9.84 6.08
N ALA A 224 17.99 8.57 5.89
CA ALA A 224 17.95 7.86 4.60
C ALA A 224 16.59 7.98 3.88
N HIS A 225 15.50 7.92 4.64
CA HIS A 225 14.15 8.04 4.12
C HIS A 225 13.91 9.36 3.35
N TRP A 226 14.54 10.48 3.77
CA TRP A 226 14.42 11.76 3.06
C TRP A 226 15.07 11.74 1.70
N SER A 227 16.31 11.26 1.64
CA SER A 227 17.06 11.18 0.40
C SER A 227 16.26 10.43 -0.65
N TYR A 228 15.63 9.32 -0.24
CA TYR A 228 14.78 8.57 -1.14
C TYR A 228 13.49 9.30 -1.50
N VAL A 229 12.71 9.83 -0.55
CA VAL A 229 11.47 10.55 -0.88
C VAL A 229 11.75 11.71 -1.84
N ILE A 230 12.87 12.41 -1.67
CA ILE A 230 13.30 13.47 -2.58
C ILE A 230 13.66 12.91 -3.96
N ALA A 231 14.38 11.79 -4.02
CA ALA A 231 14.70 11.11 -5.29
C ALA A 231 13.42 10.66 -6.01
N GLU A 232 12.47 10.03 -5.32
CA GLU A 232 11.20 9.58 -5.87
C GLU A 232 10.33 10.76 -6.33
N LEU A 233 10.28 11.86 -5.56
CA LEU A 233 9.58 13.06 -6.00
C LEU A 233 10.24 13.68 -7.24
N ARG A 234 11.57 13.61 -7.34
CA ARG A 234 12.31 14.09 -8.51
C ARG A 234 11.93 13.30 -9.76
N THR A 235 11.79 11.97 -9.69
CA THR A 235 11.44 11.14 -10.86
C THR A 235 10.06 11.47 -11.46
N ILE A 236 9.16 12.09 -10.68
CA ILE A 236 7.86 12.57 -11.16
C ILE A 236 8.03 13.76 -12.12
N PHE A 237 8.98 14.66 -11.83
CA PHE A 237 9.18 15.91 -12.58
C PHE A 237 10.33 15.82 -13.59
N GLU A 238 11.31 14.97 -13.33
CA GLU A 238 12.52 14.79 -14.11
C GLU A 238 12.63 13.31 -14.48
N ARG A 239 12.52 12.99 -15.77
CA ARG A 239 12.96 11.69 -16.25
C ARG A 239 14.47 11.72 -16.38
N ASP A 240 15.15 10.73 -15.81
CA ASP A 240 16.58 10.56 -16.02
C ASP A 240 16.84 10.48 -17.54
N PRO A 241 17.63 11.39 -18.13
CA PRO A 241 17.93 11.37 -19.56
C PRO A 241 18.64 10.09 -20.00
N ALA A 242 19.21 9.32 -19.07
CA ALA A 242 19.76 7.99 -19.32
C ALA A 242 18.69 6.87 -19.41
N LEU A 243 17.43 7.15 -19.05
CA LEU A 243 16.29 6.26 -19.34
C LEU A 243 15.90 6.40 -20.81
N ILE A 244 16.68 5.75 -21.67
CA ILE A 244 16.39 5.64 -23.10
C ILE A 244 15.15 4.75 -23.24
N PRO A 245 14.08 5.18 -23.93
CA PRO A 245 12.94 4.30 -24.20
C PRO A 245 13.41 3.01 -24.88
N GLY A 246 13.15 1.86 -24.25
CA GLY A 246 13.63 0.55 -24.72
C GLY A 246 14.95 0.07 -24.10
N GLU A 247 15.65 0.90 -23.31
CA GLU A 247 16.72 0.44 -22.43
C GLU A 247 16.18 0.09 -21.05
N TYR A 248 16.06 -1.21 -20.89
CA TYR A 248 15.62 -2.00 -19.76
C TYR A 248 16.60 -1.95 -18.57
N ARG A 249 16.21 -1.40 -17.41
CA ARG A 249 17.14 -1.17 -16.27
C ARG A 249 16.63 -1.50 -14.86
N GLY A 250 15.49 -2.18 -14.66
CA GLY A 250 15.10 -2.48 -13.28
C GLY A 250 13.96 -3.46 -13.01
N ALA A 251 12.94 -3.54 -13.86
CA ALA A 251 11.88 -4.54 -13.69
C ALA A 251 12.22 -5.89 -14.35
N GLU A 252 13.26 -5.91 -15.20
CA GLU A 252 13.69 -7.03 -16.05
C GLU A 252 14.26 -8.23 -15.28
N TRP A 253 14.74 -8.04 -14.06
CA TRP A 253 15.40 -9.12 -13.31
C TRP A 253 14.46 -10.29 -13.04
N ALA A 254 13.15 -10.04 -13.01
CA ALA A 254 12.12 -11.07 -12.95
C ALA A 254 11.97 -11.84 -14.28
N MET A 255 12.31 -11.24 -15.42
CA MET A 255 12.22 -11.86 -16.74
C MET A 255 13.51 -12.56 -17.18
N LEU A 256 14.67 -12.15 -16.65
CA LEU A 256 15.97 -12.71 -17.03
C LEU A 256 16.42 -13.93 -16.19
N ALA A 257 15.73 -14.25 -15.09
CA ALA A 257 16.14 -15.32 -14.17
C ALA A 257 15.04 -16.36 -13.89
N GLY A 258 14.09 -16.56 -14.82
CA GLY A 258 13.05 -17.59 -14.72
C GLY A 258 13.59 -19.01 -14.46
N ASP A 259 14.87 -19.27 -14.70
CA ASP A 259 15.51 -20.58 -14.50
C ASP A 259 16.52 -20.66 -13.32
N THR A 260 16.84 -19.56 -12.64
CA THR A 260 17.98 -19.55 -11.67
C THR A 260 17.63 -19.23 -10.22
N LEU A 261 16.46 -18.64 -9.93
CA LEU A 261 16.06 -18.34 -8.54
C LEU A 261 15.03 -19.30 -7.94
N VAL A 262 14.49 -20.25 -8.73
CA VAL A 262 13.60 -21.33 -8.27
C VAL A 262 14.37 -22.64 -8.17
N LYS A 263 15.42 -22.65 -7.33
CA LYS A 263 15.91 -23.86 -6.67
C LYS A 263 16.18 -23.53 -5.21
N ILE A 264 15.11 -23.38 -4.46
CA ILE A 264 15.08 -23.58 -3.01
C ILE A 264 14.13 -24.74 -2.77
#